data_AF-A0A925I789-F1
#
_entry.id   AF-A0A925I789-F1
#
_cell.length_a   1.000
_cell.length_b   1.000
_cell.length_c   1.000
_cell.angle_alpha   90.00
_cell.angle_beta   90.00
_cell.angle_gamma   90.00
#
_symmetry.space_group_name_H-M   'P 1'
#
loop_
_entity.id
_entity.type
_entity.pdbx_description
1 polymer ?
#
loop_
_entity_poly.entity_id
_entity_poly.type
_entity_poly.pdbx_seq_one_letter_code
_entity_poly.pdbx_strand_id
1 'polypeptide(L)'
;MKNQLKNKTSGNKKSSGEIVDYKETEKELNAKILKITMRIKDQHPELSKYIEEMQVTIPSDKNPEVTLAHLRTYYESLNTMLGKYILEHPPVS
;
A
#
# COMPACT_ATOMS: atom_id res chain seq x y z
N MET A 1 25.81 30.41 -21.32
CA MET A 1 25.29 29.18 -21.95
C MET A 1 26.08 27.98 -21.43
N LYS A 2 25.36 26.93 -20.99
CA LYS A 2 25.78 25.53 -20.74
C LYS A 2 26.71 25.29 -19.53
N ASN A 3 26.18 24.88 -18.37
CA ASN A 3 25.86 23.51 -17.92
C ASN A 3 27.06 22.59 -17.68
N GLN A 4 27.22 22.22 -16.39
CA GLN A 4 27.23 20.84 -15.85
C GLN A 4 28.48 20.32 -15.10
N LEU A 5 28.23 20.16 -13.78
CA LEU A 5 28.36 18.93 -12.97
C LEU A 5 29.74 18.53 -12.44
N LYS A 6 29.87 18.52 -11.11
CA LYS A 6 30.05 17.30 -10.28
C LYS A 6 30.18 17.70 -8.81
N ASN A 7 29.05 17.78 -8.10
CA ASN A 7 29.09 17.73 -6.64
C ASN A 7 28.87 16.28 -6.21
N LYS A 8 29.94 15.69 -5.70
CA LYS A 8 29.91 14.49 -4.87
C LYS A 8 29.37 14.89 -3.50
N THR A 9 28.39 14.16 -2.99
CA THR A 9 28.23 13.97 -1.55
C THR A 9 27.92 12.50 -1.28
N SER A 10 28.85 11.92 -0.53
CA SER A 10 28.78 10.64 0.16
C SER A 10 27.82 10.75 1.35
N GLY A 11 27.17 9.66 1.77
CA GLY A 11 26.46 9.65 3.05
C GLY A 11 25.43 8.55 3.29
N ASN A 12 25.91 7.32 3.45
CA ASN A 12 25.46 6.29 4.41
C ASN A 12 24.21 6.57 5.30
N LYS A 13 23.19 5.68 5.26
CA LYS A 13 22.76 4.85 6.43
C LYS A 13 21.53 3.99 6.16
N LYS A 14 21.71 2.68 6.36
CA LYS A 14 20.66 1.71 6.70
C LYS A 14 20.45 1.77 8.22
N SER A 15 19.28 2.19 8.69
CA SER A 15 18.71 1.72 9.98
C SER A 15 17.34 2.35 10.28
N SER A 16 16.41 1.46 10.64
CA SER A 16 15.42 1.58 11.72
C SER A 16 14.29 2.62 11.60
N GLY A 17 13.07 2.09 11.46
CA GLY A 17 11.83 2.71 11.90
C GLY A 17 11.27 3.75 10.95
N GLU A 18 10.63 3.31 9.86
CA GLU A 18 9.78 4.19 9.06
C GLU A 18 8.50 4.55 9.85
N ILE A 19 8.61 5.50 10.77
CA ILE A 19 7.50 6.42 11.05
C ILE A 19 7.54 7.52 9.99
N VAL A 20 7.19 7.16 8.76
CA VAL A 20 7.00 8.16 7.71
C VAL A 20 5.52 8.49 7.64
N ASP A 21 5.09 9.41 8.50
CA ASP A 21 3.83 10.14 8.30
C ASP A 21 4.06 11.20 7.21
N TYR A 22 4.32 10.73 5.99
CA TYR A 22 4.10 11.55 4.80
C TYR A 22 2.63 11.42 4.49
N LYS A 23 1.90 12.53 4.59
CA LYS A 23 0.49 12.64 4.24
C LYS A 23 0.23 11.96 2.89
N GLU A 24 -0.21 10.71 2.92
CA GLU A 24 -0.42 9.91 1.72
C GLU A 24 -1.55 10.51 0.91
N THR A 25 -1.31 10.71 -0.38
CA THR A 25 -2.34 11.17 -1.30
C THR A 25 -3.27 10.02 -1.68
N GLU A 26 -4.47 10.36 -2.16
CA GLU A 26 -5.45 9.38 -2.63
C GLU A 26 -4.85 8.48 -3.72
N LYS A 27 -4.05 9.08 -4.60
CA LYS A 27 -3.33 8.39 -5.67
C LYS A 27 -2.31 7.39 -5.13
N GLU A 28 -1.58 7.74 -4.07
CA GLU A 28 -0.60 6.83 -3.46
C GLU A 28 -1.29 5.67 -2.75
N LEU A 29 -2.36 5.94 -2.00
CA LEU A 29 -3.17 4.89 -1.37
C LEU A 29 -3.78 3.96 -2.42
N ASN A 30 -4.36 4.50 -3.48
CA ASN A 30 -4.89 3.72 -4.60
C ASN A 30 -3.80 2.85 -5.25
N ALA A 31 -2.59 3.38 -5.44
CA ALA A 31 -1.48 2.60 -5.97
C ALA A 31 -1.05 1.47 -5.02
N LYS A 32 -1.03 1.73 -3.70
CA LYS A 32 -0.72 0.70 -2.68
C LYS A 32 -1.80 -0.38 -2.62
N ILE A 33 -3.07 0.00 -2.64
CA ILE A 33 -4.23 -0.90 -2.72
C ILE A 33 -4.15 -1.75 -3.99
N LEU A 34 -3.90 -1.15 -5.15
CA LEU A 34 -3.75 -1.90 -6.39
C LEU A 34 -2.59 -2.90 -6.31
N LYS A 35 -1.44 -2.48 -5.80
CA LYS A 35 -0.27 -3.35 -5.66
C LYS A 35 -0.54 -4.54 -4.75
N ILE A 36 -1.15 -4.34 -3.59
CA ILE A 36 -1.44 -5.44 -2.65
C ILE A 36 -2.54 -6.36 -3.18
N THR A 37 -3.58 -5.81 -3.82
CA THR A 37 -4.65 -6.63 -4.41
C THR A 37 -4.12 -7.46 -5.58
N MET A 38 -3.24 -6.93 -6.43
CA MET A 38 -2.56 -7.70 -7.47
C MET A 38 -1.70 -8.81 -6.86
N ARG A 39 -0.93 -8.52 -5.80
CA ARG A 39 -0.13 -9.53 -5.10
C ARG A 39 -1.00 -10.63 -4.51
N ILE A 40 -2.14 -10.29 -3.90
CA ILE A 40 -3.07 -11.27 -3.37
C ILE A 40 -3.63 -12.13 -4.50
N LYS A 41 -4.07 -11.54 -5.61
CA LYS A 41 -4.58 -12.29 -6.77
C LYS A 41 -3.56 -13.25 -7.37
N ASP A 42 -2.29 -12.85 -7.40
CA ASP A 42 -1.19 -13.62 -7.99
C ASP A 42 -0.68 -14.73 -7.05
N GLN A 43 -0.49 -14.42 -5.76
CA GLN A 43 0.18 -15.31 -4.80
C GLN A 43 -0.77 -16.06 -3.87
N HIS A 44 -1.95 -15.49 -3.60
CA HIS A 44 -2.94 -16.00 -2.65
C HIS A 44 -4.35 -15.87 -3.22
N PRO A 45 -4.63 -16.49 -4.38
CA PRO A 45 -5.89 -16.31 -5.10
C PRO A 45 -7.11 -16.68 -4.24
N GLU A 46 -6.95 -17.52 -3.21
CA GLU A 46 -8.02 -17.89 -2.27
C GLU A 46 -8.58 -16.70 -1.50
N LEU A 47 -7.76 -15.66 -1.30
CA LEU A 47 -8.15 -14.44 -0.61
C LEU A 47 -8.85 -13.43 -1.55
N SER A 48 -8.81 -13.63 -2.87
CA SER A 48 -9.39 -12.70 -3.85
C SER A 48 -10.89 -12.50 -3.66
N LYS A 49 -11.61 -13.54 -3.22
CA LYS A 49 -13.05 -13.48 -2.91
C LYS A 49 -13.39 -12.44 -1.83
N TYR A 50 -12.49 -12.19 -0.87
CA TYR A 50 -12.70 -11.19 0.18
C TYR A 50 -12.42 -9.76 -0.32
N ILE A 51 -11.63 -9.61 -1.38
CA ILE A 51 -11.33 -8.31 -1.99
C ILE A 51 -12.56 -7.80 -2.76
N GLU A 52 -13.20 -8.66 -3.54
CA GLU A 52 -14.34 -8.31 -4.39
C GLU A 52 -15.56 -7.88 -3.56
N GLU A 53 -15.81 -8.54 -2.43
CA GLU A 53 -16.87 -8.19 -1.47
C GLU A 53 -16.66 -6.79 -0.85
N MET A 54 -15.42 -6.31 -0.77
CA MET A 54 -15.09 -5.01 -0.16
C MET A 54 -15.06 -3.83 -1.15
N GLN A 55 -15.08 -4.05 -2.47
CA GLN A 55 -14.96 -2.98 -3.47
C GLN A 55 -16.22 -2.08 -3.62
N VAL A 56 -17.19 -2.20 -2.72
CA VAL A 56 -18.49 -1.54 -2.83
C VAL A 56 -18.58 -0.27 -1.96
N THR A 57 -17.63 0.65 -2.09
CA THR A 57 -17.84 2.02 -1.57
C THR A 57 -17.32 3.03 -2.60
N ILE A 58 -18.19 3.41 -3.54
CA ILE A 58 -17.93 4.54 -4.42
C ILE A 58 -17.80 5.79 -3.53
N PRO A 59 -16.65 6.47 -3.49
CA PRO A 59 -16.52 7.68 -2.71
C PRO A 59 -17.40 8.77 -3.32
N SER A 60 -18.21 9.42 -2.49
CA SER A 60 -18.95 10.61 -2.92
C SER A 60 -17.95 11.77 -3.05
N ASP A 61 -17.83 12.38 -4.23
CA ASP A 61 -17.00 13.57 -4.56
C ASP A 61 -17.11 14.72 -3.53
N LYS A 62 -18.12 14.68 -2.66
CA LYS A 62 -18.41 15.69 -1.68
C LYS A 62 -17.42 15.73 -0.50
N ASN A 63 -16.66 14.65 -0.22
CA ASN A 63 -15.78 14.60 0.96
C ASN A 63 -14.45 13.86 0.68
N PRO A 64 -13.41 14.55 0.17
CA PRO A 64 -12.10 13.95 -0.14
C PRO A 64 -11.36 13.44 1.11
N GLU A 65 -11.53 14.07 2.29
CA GLU A 65 -10.91 13.58 3.54
C GLU A 65 -11.48 12.24 4.00
N VAL A 66 -12.80 12.07 3.87
CA VAL A 66 -13.47 10.79 4.17
C VAL A 66 -13.00 9.71 3.20
N THR A 67 -12.73 10.08 1.95
CA THR A 67 -12.20 9.18 0.92
C THR A 67 -10.81 8.67 1.30
N LEU A 68 -9.90 9.54 1.73
CA LEU A 68 -8.55 9.14 2.16
C LEU A 68 -8.58 8.19 3.36
N ALA A 69 -9.39 8.50 4.37
CA ALA A 69 -9.54 7.67 5.55
C ALA A 69 -10.04 6.25 5.19
N HIS A 70 -11.06 6.17 4.34
CA HIS A 70 -11.58 4.88 3.87
C HIS A 70 -10.54 4.08 3.07
N LEU A 71 -9.80 4.72 2.17
CA LEU A 71 -8.74 4.05 1.41
C LEU A 71 -7.63 3.52 2.34
N ARG A 72 -7.24 4.31 3.35
CA ARG A 72 -6.25 3.88 4.33
C ARG A 72 -6.73 2.68 5.13
N THR A 73 -7.95 2.75 5.68
CA THR A 73 -8.55 1.62 6.41
C THR A 73 -8.67 0.37 5.53
N TYR A 74 -9.02 0.53 4.25
CA TYR A 74 -9.08 -0.57 3.31
C TYR A 74 -7.69 -1.18 3.07
N TYR A 75 -6.67 -0.37 2.82
CA TYR A 75 -5.30 -0.83 2.68
C TYR A 75 -4.80 -1.59 3.92
N GLU A 76 -5.04 -1.05 5.12
CA GLU A 76 -4.65 -1.69 6.39
C GLU A 76 -5.38 -3.02 6.60
N SER A 77 -6.66 -3.11 6.21
CA SER A 77 -7.45 -4.34 6.27
C SER A 77 -6.88 -5.43 5.35
N LEU A 78 -6.55 -5.07 4.10
CA LEU A 78 -5.93 -6.00 3.15
C LEU A 78 -4.57 -6.50 3.63
N ASN A 79 -3.76 -5.60 4.20
CA ASN A 79 -2.43 -5.95 4.71
C ASN A 79 -2.52 -6.85 5.95
N THR A 80 -3.48 -6.57 6.83
CA THR A 80 -3.77 -7.43 8.00
C THR A 80 -4.26 -8.81 7.58
N MET A 81 -5.17 -8.88 6.62
CA MET A 81 -5.69 -10.15 6.08
C MET A 81 -4.57 -10.99 5.47
N LEU A 82 -3.77 -10.38 4.58
CA LEU A 82 -2.63 -11.06 3.95
C LEU A 82 -1.59 -11.51 4.98
N GLY A 83 -1.27 -10.64 5.95
CA GLY A 83 -0.33 -10.95 7.01
C GLY A 83 -0.77 -12.14 7.86
N LYS A 84 -2.04 -12.16 8.28
CA LYS A 84 -2.62 -13.30 9.02
C LYS A 84 -2.56 -14.59 8.21
N TYR A 85 -2.98 -14.54 6.95
CA TYR A 85 -2.95 -15.71 6.07
C TYR A 85 -1.55 -16.29 5.91
N ILE A 86 -0.52 -15.46 5.68
CA ILE A 86 0.87 -15.93 5.56
C ILE A 86 1.38 -16.55 6.88
N LEU A 87 0.93 -16.04 8.03
CA LEU A 87 1.30 -16.60 9.33
C LEU A 87 0.61 -17.95 9.61
N GLU A 88 -0.65 -18.09 9.21
CA GLU A 88 -1.45 -19.31 9.39
C GLU A 88 -1.12 -20.39 8.35
N HIS A 89 -0.68 -19.97 7.16
CA HIS A 89 -0.29 -20.82 6.05
C HIS A 89 1.16 -20.51 5.65
N PRO A 90 2.15 -20.82 6.51
CA PRO A 90 3.54 -20.67 6.14
C PRO A 90 3.81 -21.53 4.90
N PRO A 91 4.60 -21.03 3.94
CA PRO A 91 4.99 -21.85 2.79
C PRO A 91 5.62 -23.14 3.32
N VAL A 92 5.07 -24.27 2.89
CA VAL A 92 5.56 -25.59 3.31
C VAL A 92 6.99 -25.72 2.82
N SER A 93 7.95 -25.67 3.75
CA SER A 93 9.40 -25.79 3.50
C SER A 93 9.77 -27.15 2.94
#